data_AF-A0A974A979-F1
#
_entry.id   AF-A0A974A979-F1
#
_cell.length_a   1.000
_cell.length_b   1.000
_cell.length_c   1.000
_cell.angle_alpha   90.00
_cell.angle_beta   90.00
_cell.angle_gamma   90.00
#
_symmetry.space_group_name_H-M   'P 1'
#
loop_
_entity.id
_entity.type
_entity.pdbx_description
1 polymer ?
#
loop_
_entity_poly.entity_id
_entity_poly.type
_entity_poly.pdbx_seq_one_letter_code
_entity_poly.pdbx_strand_id
1 'polypeptide(L)'
;GAHIRTLLLTFFYRQMPDLIENGYIYIAQPPLYKVKRGQSEQYLKDQDALESYLIHTGSEDTSLTLDNGEVRTGGDLRAVVEKARHITEAFDGLHSRYNLNVIEQAAIGGALNPEILTDPAKAKEAADYVARRLDILADEFERGWTGEASEDGGLVFRRTVRGVEEVAIVDPALLGSADARRLSSYSNHLTEVYGKAATLRRKDVSTPIRGPRALLKQIYAYGQKGISMQRYKGLGEMNPEQLWETTLDPNARSLLQVKVREADDADGIFTRLMGDEVEPRRDFIQENALSVANLDV
;
A
#
# COMPACT_ATOMS: atom_id res chain seq x y z
N GLY A 1 -2.40 11.94 21.86
CA GLY A 1 -2.16 13.18 21.09
C GLY A 1 -3.42 13.69 20.39
N ALA A 2 -3.97 12.92 19.45
CA ALA A 2 -5.09 13.35 18.59
C ALA A 2 -6.34 13.85 19.34
N HIS A 3 -6.64 13.28 20.51
CA HIS A 3 -7.78 13.69 21.32
C HIS A 3 -7.67 15.14 21.82
N ILE A 4 -6.56 15.53 22.44
CA ILE A 4 -6.34 16.91 22.93
C ILE A 4 -6.36 17.92 21.77
N ARG A 5 -5.77 17.55 20.64
CA ARG A 5 -5.82 18.37 19.42
C ARG A 5 -7.26 18.63 18.98
N THR A 6 -8.10 17.60 18.97
CA THR A 6 -9.52 17.73 18.59
C THR A 6 -10.26 18.66 19.55
N LEU A 7 -10.04 18.51 20.87
CA LEU A 7 -10.62 19.40 21.88
C LEU A 7 -10.26 20.87 21.66
N LEU A 8 -8.98 21.15 21.38
CA LEU A 8 -8.53 22.51 21.10
C LEU A 8 -9.12 23.07 19.81
N LEU A 9 -9.18 22.28 18.74
CA LEU A 9 -9.78 22.71 17.48
C LEU A 9 -11.28 23.01 17.63
N THR A 10 -12.03 22.14 18.32
CA THR A 10 -13.44 22.39 18.64
C THR A 10 -13.63 23.63 19.49
N PHE A 11 -12.75 23.85 20.48
CA PHE A 11 -12.78 25.06 21.29
C PHE A 11 -12.57 26.32 20.44
N PHE A 12 -11.54 26.36 19.59
CA PHE A 12 -11.30 27.50 18.69
C PHE A 12 -12.46 27.70 17.72
N TYR A 13 -13.01 26.63 17.16
CA TYR A 13 -14.15 26.69 16.26
C TYR A 13 -15.39 27.31 16.91
N ARG A 14 -15.75 26.86 18.12
CA ARG A 14 -16.97 27.32 18.81
C ARG A 14 -16.82 28.69 19.47
N GLN A 15 -15.65 28.99 20.02
CA GLN A 15 -15.45 30.17 20.87
C GLN A 15 -14.71 31.31 20.17
N MET A 16 -13.88 30.99 19.17
CA MET A 16 -13.02 31.96 18.48
C MET A 16 -12.91 31.65 16.96
N PRO A 17 -14.05 31.55 16.23
CA PRO A 17 -14.07 31.19 14.81
C PRO A 17 -13.23 32.15 13.95
N ASP A 18 -13.20 33.44 14.31
CA ASP A 18 -12.41 34.47 13.64
C ASP A 18 -10.92 34.10 13.51
N LEU A 19 -10.36 33.33 14.47
CA LEU A 19 -8.96 32.90 14.39
C LEU A 19 -8.72 31.84 13.31
N ILE A 20 -9.72 31.00 13.06
CA ILE A 20 -9.68 29.99 11.99
C ILE A 20 -9.97 30.65 10.65
N GLU A 21 -10.97 31.52 10.56
CA GLU A 21 -11.36 32.21 9.33
C GLU A 21 -10.24 33.11 8.79
N ASN A 22 -9.56 33.83 9.67
CA ASN A 22 -8.41 34.66 9.31
C ASN A 22 -7.10 33.85 9.15
N GLY A 23 -7.15 32.53 9.36
CA GLY A 23 -6.03 31.63 9.07
C GLY A 23 -4.86 31.70 10.07
N TYR A 24 -5.11 32.03 11.33
CA TYR A 24 -4.07 32.15 12.36
C TYR A 24 -3.71 30.83 13.05
N ILE A 25 -4.53 29.79 12.89
CA ILE A 25 -4.32 28.49 13.55
C ILE A 25 -3.50 27.55 12.64
N TYR A 26 -2.37 27.07 13.17
CA TYR A 26 -1.48 26.13 12.49
C TYR A 26 -1.17 24.93 13.38
N ILE A 27 -1.00 23.76 12.77
CA ILE A 27 -0.64 22.51 13.43
C ILE A 27 0.76 22.09 12.97
N ALA A 28 1.69 21.96 13.91
CA ALA A 28 3.03 21.45 13.62
C ALA A 28 2.98 19.98 13.13
N GLN A 29 3.84 19.66 12.16
CA GLN A 29 3.97 18.33 11.58
C GLN A 29 5.37 17.75 11.92
N PRO A 30 5.56 17.25 13.16
CA PRO A 30 6.81 16.62 13.55
C PRO A 30 7.05 15.34 12.72
N PRO A 31 8.31 14.89 12.55
CA PRO A 31 8.60 13.70 11.78
C PRO A 31 8.15 12.42 12.50
N LEU A 32 7.65 11.46 11.73
CA LEU A 32 7.24 10.15 12.23
C LEU A 32 8.42 9.18 12.37
N TYR A 33 9.45 9.32 11.54
CA TYR A 33 10.62 8.44 11.55
C TYR A 33 11.93 9.23 11.57
N LYS A 34 12.94 8.66 12.23
CA LYS A 34 14.35 8.98 12.05
C LYS A 34 15.05 7.76 11.45
N VAL A 35 15.70 7.94 10.31
CA VAL A 35 16.49 6.91 9.64
C VAL A 35 17.96 7.30 9.71
N LYS A 36 18.81 6.36 10.13
CA LYS A 36 20.26 6.52 10.20
C LYS A 36 20.95 5.45 9.36
N ARG A 37 21.83 5.88 8.43
CA ARG A 37 22.65 5.00 7.59
C ARG A 37 24.10 5.45 7.67
N GLY A 38 24.93 4.71 8.42
CA GLY A 38 26.29 5.13 8.73
C GLY A 38 26.31 6.41 9.56
N GLN A 39 26.93 7.46 9.02
CA GLN A 39 26.99 8.80 9.65
C GLN A 39 25.85 9.72 9.20
N SER A 40 25.11 9.37 8.15
CA SER A 40 23.98 10.16 7.68
C SER A 40 22.74 9.86 8.51
N GLU A 41 22.05 10.91 8.95
CA GLU A 41 20.72 10.81 9.55
C GLU A 41 19.71 11.66 8.78
N GLN A 42 18.48 11.19 8.73
CA GLN A 42 17.39 11.86 8.04
C GLN A 42 16.08 11.69 8.81
N TYR A 43 15.31 12.76 8.91
CA TYR A 43 13.97 12.76 9.49
C TYR A 43 12.93 12.64 8.37
N LEU A 44 11.98 11.72 8.53
CA LEU A 44 10.94 11.45 7.56
C LEU A 44 9.57 11.74 8.19
N LYS A 45 8.78 12.56 7.50
CA LYS A 45 7.52 13.11 8.01
C LYS A 45 6.45 12.04 8.25
N ASP A 46 6.31 11.10 7.33
CA ASP A 46 5.20 10.15 7.28
C ASP A 46 5.65 8.81 6.66
N GLN A 47 4.69 7.89 6.53
CA GLN A 47 4.90 6.59 5.93
C GLN A 47 5.32 6.70 4.45
N ASP A 48 4.69 7.58 3.67
CA ASP A 48 5.01 7.78 2.25
C ASP A 48 6.46 8.24 2.05
N ALA A 49 6.95 9.13 2.93
CA ALA A 49 8.35 9.57 2.93
C ALA A 49 9.31 8.41 3.26
N LEU A 50 8.95 7.54 4.20
CA LEU A 50 9.71 6.32 4.50
C LEU A 50 9.77 5.39 3.29
N GLU A 51 8.63 5.12 2.67
CA GLU A 51 8.56 4.26 1.49
C GLU A 51 9.36 4.82 0.31
N SER A 52 9.23 6.13 0.05
CA SER A 52 10.02 6.82 -0.98
C SER A 52 11.52 6.73 -0.71
N TYR A 53 11.94 6.89 0.55
CA TYR A 53 13.34 6.71 0.97
C TYR A 53 13.82 5.28 0.72
N LEU A 54 13.00 4.27 1.07
CA LEU A 54 13.32 2.86 0.84
C LEU A 54 13.37 2.51 -0.65
N ILE A 55 12.49 3.06 -1.48
CA ILE A 55 12.53 2.88 -2.95
C ILE A 55 13.81 3.47 -3.51
N HIS A 56 14.14 4.70 -3.11
CA HIS A 56 15.33 5.37 -3.58
C HIS A 56 16.60 4.57 -3.26
N THR A 57 16.82 4.30 -1.96
CA THR A 57 18.01 3.57 -1.48
C THR A 57 18.04 2.10 -1.91
N GLY A 58 16.87 1.46 -2.02
CA GLY A 58 16.73 0.08 -2.47
C GLY A 58 16.98 -0.08 -3.97
N SER A 59 16.77 0.98 -4.76
CA SER A 59 17.03 0.99 -6.20
C SER A 59 18.48 1.35 -6.56
N GLU A 60 19.28 1.85 -5.61
CA GLU A 60 20.72 2.08 -5.80
C GLU A 60 21.45 0.77 -6.10
N ASP A 61 22.36 0.80 -7.09
CA ASP A 61 23.14 -0.35 -7.57
C ASP A 61 22.29 -1.58 -7.93
N THR A 62 21.04 -1.36 -8.33
CA THR A 62 20.08 -2.40 -8.64
C THR A 62 19.65 -2.29 -10.11
N SER A 63 19.51 -3.45 -10.75
CA SER A 63 19.03 -3.57 -12.13
C SER A 63 17.89 -4.57 -12.21
N LEU A 64 16.89 -4.29 -13.03
CA LEU A 64 15.83 -5.23 -13.38
C LEU A 64 16.00 -5.67 -14.84
N THR A 65 16.23 -6.97 -15.05
CA THR A 65 16.31 -7.56 -16.39
C THR A 65 14.98 -8.24 -16.72
N LEU A 66 14.33 -7.82 -17.81
CA LEU A 66 13.09 -8.42 -18.29
C LEU A 66 13.36 -9.70 -19.10
N ASP A 67 12.30 -10.44 -19.45
CA ASP A 67 12.44 -11.70 -20.19
C ASP A 67 12.93 -11.52 -21.64
N ASN A 68 12.70 -10.33 -22.21
CA ASN A 68 13.19 -9.93 -23.52
C ASN A 68 14.69 -9.51 -23.52
N GLY A 69 15.34 -9.51 -22.35
CA GLY A 69 16.73 -9.10 -22.18
C GLY A 69 16.94 -7.60 -21.94
N GLU A 70 15.90 -6.78 -21.96
CA GLU A 70 15.96 -5.36 -21.61
C GLU A 70 16.38 -5.19 -20.15
N VAL A 71 17.29 -4.26 -19.88
CA VAL A 71 17.80 -3.99 -18.53
C VAL A 71 17.42 -2.57 -18.12
N ARG A 72 16.65 -2.45 -17.04
CA ARG A 72 16.21 -1.18 -16.44
C ARG A 72 17.04 -0.87 -15.21
N THR A 73 17.56 0.35 -15.15
CA THR A 73 18.39 0.85 -14.04
C THR A 73 18.00 2.29 -13.70
N GLY A 74 18.50 2.82 -12.58
CA GLY A 74 18.40 4.25 -12.25
C GLY A 74 16.96 4.78 -12.26
N GLY A 75 16.66 5.73 -13.14
CA GLY A 75 15.32 6.34 -13.27
C GLY A 75 14.26 5.36 -13.79
N ASP A 76 14.61 4.52 -14.76
CA ASP A 76 13.67 3.57 -15.37
C ASP A 76 13.25 2.49 -14.39
N LEU A 77 14.20 1.98 -13.59
CA LEU A 77 13.88 1.07 -12.50
C LEU A 77 12.94 1.72 -11.49
N ARG A 78 13.24 2.95 -11.05
CA ARG A 78 12.39 3.68 -10.10
C ARG A 78 10.98 3.87 -10.64
N ALA A 79 10.81 4.18 -11.93
CA ALA A 79 9.49 4.30 -12.55
C ALA A 79 8.70 2.98 -12.50
N VAL A 80 9.36 1.83 -12.69
CA VAL A 80 8.72 0.50 -12.54
C VAL A 80 8.35 0.23 -11.07
N VAL A 81 9.23 0.56 -10.13
CA VAL A 81 8.97 0.34 -8.69
C VAL A 81 7.83 1.24 -8.18
N GLU A 82 7.76 2.50 -8.60
CA GLU A 82 6.66 3.41 -8.25
C GLU A 82 5.32 2.90 -8.79
N LYS A 83 5.29 2.39 -10.04
CA LYS A 83 4.10 1.70 -10.56
C LYS A 83 3.77 0.46 -9.72
N ALA A 84 4.77 -0.33 -9.32
CA ALA A 84 4.57 -1.49 -8.45
C ALA A 84 4.02 -1.10 -7.06
N ARG A 85 4.42 0.05 -6.50
CA ARG A 85 3.83 0.60 -5.26
C ARG A 85 2.33 0.85 -5.44
N HIS A 86 1.96 1.63 -6.46
CA HIS A 86 0.55 1.94 -6.73
C HIS A 86 -0.32 0.71 -7.06
N ILE A 87 0.27 -0.30 -7.70
CA ILE A 87 -0.41 -1.57 -7.96
C ILE A 87 -0.59 -2.35 -6.66
N THR A 88 0.42 -2.36 -5.78
CA THR A 88 0.34 -3.03 -4.47
C THR A 88 -0.70 -2.38 -3.56
N GLU A 89 -0.77 -1.04 -3.52
CA GLU A 89 -1.84 -0.30 -2.82
C GLU A 89 -3.24 -0.73 -3.27
N ALA A 90 -3.44 -0.95 -4.59
CA ALA A 90 -4.70 -1.42 -5.13
C ALA A 90 -5.03 -2.88 -4.74
N PHE A 91 -4.02 -3.73 -4.51
CA PHE A 91 -4.23 -5.07 -3.95
C PHE A 91 -4.59 -5.00 -2.46
N ASP A 92 -3.95 -4.12 -1.69
CA ASP A 92 -4.17 -4.01 -0.24
C ASP A 92 -5.55 -3.44 0.10
N GLY A 93 -6.18 -2.71 -0.83
CA GLY A 93 -7.57 -2.26 -0.72
C GLY A 93 -8.62 -3.37 -0.90
N LEU A 94 -8.24 -4.54 -1.41
CA LEU A 94 -9.16 -5.64 -1.65
C LEU A 94 -9.58 -6.31 -0.34
N HIS A 95 -10.85 -6.74 -0.26
CA HIS A 95 -11.36 -7.43 0.92
C HIS A 95 -10.53 -8.69 1.21
N SER A 96 -10.20 -8.92 2.47
CA SER A 96 -9.37 -10.04 2.97
C SER A 96 -9.87 -11.45 2.63
N ARG A 97 -11.07 -11.58 2.04
CA ARG A 97 -11.65 -12.85 1.61
C ARG A 97 -11.02 -13.34 0.31
N TYR A 98 -10.45 -12.43 -0.47
CA TYR A 98 -9.89 -12.76 -1.77
C TYR A 98 -8.42 -13.18 -1.63
N ASN A 99 -8.03 -14.22 -2.36
CA ASN A 99 -6.65 -14.66 -2.40
C ASN A 99 -5.82 -13.70 -3.28
N LEU A 100 -5.03 -12.83 -2.66
CA LEU A 100 -4.26 -11.82 -3.37
C LEU A 100 -3.24 -12.40 -4.37
N ASN A 101 -2.71 -13.60 -4.14
CA ASN A 101 -1.80 -14.23 -5.10
C ASN A 101 -2.54 -14.59 -6.39
N VAL A 102 -3.78 -15.11 -6.26
CA VAL A 102 -4.64 -15.43 -7.40
C VAL A 102 -5.03 -14.17 -8.16
N ILE A 103 -5.42 -13.11 -7.45
CA ILE A 103 -5.78 -11.84 -8.09
C ILE A 103 -4.56 -11.19 -8.77
N GLU A 104 -3.38 -11.25 -8.16
CA GLU A 104 -2.14 -10.73 -8.78
C GLU A 104 -1.83 -11.48 -10.07
N GLN A 105 -1.96 -12.81 -10.07
CA GLN A 105 -1.72 -13.60 -11.27
C GLN A 105 -2.80 -13.39 -12.34
N ALA A 106 -4.05 -13.17 -11.93
CA ALA A 106 -5.16 -12.78 -12.81
C ALA A 106 -4.93 -11.40 -13.44
N ALA A 107 -4.47 -10.41 -12.67
CA ALA A 107 -4.21 -9.05 -13.14
C ALA A 107 -3.14 -9.02 -14.24
N ILE A 108 -2.02 -9.71 -14.04
CA ILE A 108 -0.95 -9.79 -15.03
C ILE A 108 -1.38 -10.62 -16.26
N GLY A 109 -2.27 -11.60 -16.09
CA GLY A 109 -2.88 -12.34 -17.20
C GLY A 109 -4.00 -11.59 -17.92
N GLY A 110 -4.31 -10.34 -17.53
CA GLY A 110 -5.40 -9.56 -18.09
C GLY A 110 -6.80 -10.04 -17.67
N ALA A 111 -6.91 -11.06 -16.84
CA ALA A 111 -8.15 -11.73 -16.46
C ALA A 111 -9.03 -10.93 -15.47
N LEU A 112 -8.64 -9.69 -15.14
CA LEU A 112 -9.49 -8.75 -14.39
C LEU A 112 -10.33 -7.85 -15.31
N ASN A 113 -10.13 -7.90 -16.63
CA ASN A 113 -10.99 -7.20 -17.59
C ASN A 113 -12.27 -8.04 -17.84
N PRO A 114 -13.46 -7.57 -17.44
CA PRO A 114 -14.71 -8.31 -17.65
C PRO A 114 -15.00 -8.61 -19.12
N GLU A 115 -14.55 -7.74 -20.06
CA GLU A 115 -14.78 -7.92 -21.49
C GLU A 115 -14.14 -9.21 -22.01
N ILE A 116 -12.99 -9.61 -21.46
CA ILE A 116 -12.30 -10.85 -21.84
C ILE A 116 -13.09 -12.08 -21.38
N LEU A 117 -13.80 -11.97 -20.25
CA LEU A 117 -14.54 -13.06 -19.64
C LEU A 117 -15.93 -13.27 -20.26
N THR A 118 -16.42 -12.33 -21.07
CA THR A 118 -17.70 -12.48 -21.78
C THR A 118 -17.67 -13.54 -22.89
N ASP A 119 -16.49 -13.82 -23.44
CA ASP A 119 -16.28 -14.84 -24.47
C ASP A 119 -15.85 -16.16 -23.79
N PRO A 120 -16.64 -17.23 -23.83
CA PRO A 120 -16.32 -18.49 -23.15
C PRO A 120 -14.96 -19.09 -23.54
N ALA A 121 -14.54 -18.91 -24.79
CA ALA A 121 -13.24 -19.42 -25.25
C ALA A 121 -12.08 -18.63 -24.63
N LYS A 122 -12.20 -17.30 -24.59
CA LYS A 122 -11.20 -16.42 -23.98
C LYS A 122 -11.19 -16.52 -22.45
N ALA A 123 -12.35 -16.68 -21.82
CA ALA A 123 -12.47 -16.90 -20.39
C ALA A 123 -11.75 -18.18 -19.97
N LYS A 124 -11.93 -19.26 -20.74
CA LYS A 124 -11.20 -20.51 -20.53
C LYS A 124 -9.70 -20.36 -20.73
N GLU A 125 -9.27 -19.70 -21.81
CA GLU A 125 -7.84 -19.45 -22.07
C GLU A 125 -7.19 -18.62 -20.94
N ALA A 126 -7.89 -17.60 -20.45
CA ALA A 126 -7.45 -16.79 -19.32
C ALA A 126 -7.34 -17.62 -18.03
N ALA A 127 -8.34 -18.46 -17.74
CA ALA A 127 -8.32 -19.36 -16.59
C ALA A 127 -7.14 -20.34 -16.65
N ASP A 128 -6.93 -20.98 -17.80
CA ASP A 128 -5.81 -21.91 -18.05
C ASP A 128 -4.45 -21.20 -17.95
N TYR A 129 -4.35 -19.97 -18.45
CA TYR A 129 -3.15 -19.16 -18.33
C TYR A 129 -2.83 -18.83 -16.87
N VAL A 130 -3.80 -18.33 -16.11
CA VAL A 130 -3.61 -17.95 -14.70
C VAL A 130 -3.28 -19.17 -13.85
N ALA A 131 -3.95 -20.31 -14.05
CA ALA A 131 -3.67 -21.56 -13.35
C ALA A 131 -2.22 -22.02 -13.55
N ARG A 132 -1.71 -22.00 -14.80
CA ARG A 132 -0.30 -22.31 -15.09
C ARG A 132 0.67 -21.39 -14.35
N ARG A 133 0.33 -20.12 -14.20
CA ARG A 133 1.20 -19.17 -13.49
C ARG A 133 1.18 -19.37 -11.98
N LEU A 134 0.04 -19.75 -11.41
CA LEU A 134 -0.05 -20.15 -10.02
C LEU A 134 0.81 -21.39 -9.73
N ASP A 135 0.85 -22.36 -10.65
CA ASP A 135 1.73 -23.54 -10.52
C ASP A 135 3.22 -23.21 -10.60
N ILE A 136 3.60 -22.18 -11.37
CA ILE A 136 4.99 -21.69 -11.41
C ILE A 136 5.41 -21.07 -10.07
N LEU A 137 4.46 -20.51 -9.33
CA LEU A 137 4.69 -19.93 -8.00
C LEU A 137 4.66 -20.97 -6.87
N ALA A 138 3.91 -22.06 -7.06
CA ALA A 138 3.75 -23.09 -6.06
C ALA A 138 5.02 -23.94 -5.91
N ASP A 139 5.26 -24.37 -4.67
CA ASP A 139 6.26 -25.39 -4.35
C ASP A 139 5.94 -26.69 -5.10
N GLU A 140 6.95 -27.51 -5.36
CA GLU A 140 6.82 -28.73 -6.19
C GLU A 140 5.67 -29.65 -5.74
N PHE A 141 5.45 -29.77 -4.42
CA PHE A 141 4.41 -30.60 -3.83
C PHE A 141 3.05 -29.90 -3.63
N GLU A 142 2.92 -28.63 -4.04
CA GLU A 142 1.72 -27.81 -3.88
C GLU A 142 1.14 -27.30 -5.21
N ARG A 143 1.65 -27.82 -6.33
CA ARG A 143 1.14 -27.60 -7.69
C ARG A 143 -0.18 -28.33 -7.92
N GLY A 144 -0.82 -28.07 -9.06
CA GLY A 144 -2.07 -28.68 -9.48
C GLY A 144 -3.23 -27.69 -9.49
N TRP A 145 -2.93 -26.40 -9.70
CA TRP A 145 -3.95 -25.40 -9.92
C TRP A 145 -4.71 -25.68 -11.21
N THR A 146 -6.04 -25.72 -11.12
CA THR A 146 -6.96 -25.73 -12.26
C THR A 146 -7.77 -24.45 -12.24
N GLY A 147 -8.14 -23.95 -13.42
CA GLY A 147 -8.95 -22.75 -13.58
C GLY A 147 -10.16 -23.05 -14.46
N GLU A 148 -11.32 -22.51 -14.09
CA GLU A 148 -12.52 -22.58 -14.90
C GLU A 148 -13.26 -21.24 -14.90
N ALA A 149 -13.98 -20.96 -15.99
CA ALA A 149 -14.92 -19.85 -16.03
C ALA A 149 -16.19 -20.24 -15.28
N SER A 150 -16.66 -19.35 -14.41
CA SER A 150 -17.93 -19.49 -13.71
C SER A 150 -19.09 -19.05 -14.62
N GLU A 151 -20.26 -19.67 -14.46
CA GLU A 151 -21.50 -19.30 -15.17
C GLU A 151 -21.88 -17.83 -14.95
N ASP A 152 -21.51 -17.26 -13.79
CA ASP A 152 -21.84 -15.89 -13.41
C ASP A 152 -20.87 -14.83 -14.01
N GLY A 153 -19.93 -15.23 -14.87
CA GLY A 153 -18.97 -14.32 -15.50
C GLY A 153 -17.72 -14.01 -14.67
N GLY A 154 -17.38 -14.91 -13.73
CA GLY A 154 -16.14 -14.88 -12.95
C GLY A 154 -15.17 -16.02 -13.30
N LEU A 155 -14.11 -16.16 -12.53
CA LEU A 155 -13.16 -17.28 -12.61
C LEU A 155 -13.06 -18.01 -11.27
N VAL A 156 -12.94 -19.33 -11.31
CA VAL A 156 -12.70 -20.16 -10.13
C VAL A 156 -11.43 -20.95 -10.32
N PHE A 157 -10.57 -20.92 -9.31
CA PHE A 157 -9.31 -21.64 -9.27
C PHE A 157 -9.33 -22.64 -8.12
N ARG A 158 -8.89 -23.87 -8.38
CA ARG A 158 -8.82 -24.93 -7.36
C ARG A 158 -7.49 -25.65 -7.36
N ARG A 159 -7.05 -26.10 -6.19
CA ARG A 159 -5.99 -27.10 -6.04
C ARG A 159 -6.23 -27.95 -4.80
N THR A 160 -5.56 -29.10 -4.71
CA THR A 160 -5.59 -29.93 -3.49
C THR A 160 -4.19 -30.07 -2.94
N VAL A 161 -3.96 -29.54 -1.73
CA VAL A 161 -2.68 -29.63 -1.03
C VAL A 161 -2.84 -30.46 0.24
N ARG A 162 -2.10 -31.56 0.35
CA ARG A 162 -2.14 -32.47 1.52
C ARG A 162 -3.56 -32.91 1.91
N GLY A 163 -4.42 -33.14 0.92
CA GLY A 163 -5.82 -33.57 1.11
C GLY A 163 -6.81 -32.45 1.42
N VAL A 164 -6.37 -31.19 1.47
CA VAL A 164 -7.24 -30.02 1.64
C VAL A 164 -7.43 -29.34 0.29
N GLU A 165 -8.69 -29.15 -0.10
CA GLU A 165 -9.03 -28.38 -1.30
C GLU A 165 -8.94 -26.88 -0.98
N GLU A 166 -8.15 -26.17 -1.76
CA GLU A 166 -8.10 -24.71 -1.77
C GLU A 166 -8.88 -24.20 -2.97
N VAL A 167 -9.81 -23.28 -2.72
CA VAL A 167 -10.63 -22.64 -3.75
C VAL A 167 -10.43 -21.14 -3.67
N ALA A 168 -10.14 -20.51 -4.81
CA ALA A 168 -10.04 -19.07 -4.94
C ALA A 168 -10.96 -18.59 -6.06
N ILE A 169 -11.71 -17.53 -5.80
CA ILE A 169 -12.75 -17.03 -6.70
C ILE A 169 -12.45 -15.58 -7.07
N VAL A 170 -12.51 -15.30 -8.37
CA VAL A 170 -12.56 -13.95 -8.94
C VAL A 170 -14.01 -13.74 -9.39
N ASP A 171 -14.82 -13.20 -8.50
CA ASP A 171 -16.27 -13.03 -8.72
C ASP A 171 -16.60 -11.71 -9.46
N PRO A 172 -17.82 -11.55 -10.00
CA PRO A 172 -18.24 -10.32 -10.65
C PRO A 172 -18.20 -9.08 -9.75
N ALA A 173 -18.38 -9.25 -8.42
CA ALA A 173 -18.31 -8.16 -7.46
C ALA A 173 -16.88 -7.60 -7.36
N LEU A 174 -15.86 -8.47 -7.33
CA LEU A 174 -14.46 -8.10 -7.41
C LEU A 174 -14.17 -7.42 -8.74
N LEU A 175 -14.55 -8.03 -9.85
CA LEU A 175 -14.32 -7.49 -11.21
C LEU A 175 -14.96 -6.12 -11.41
N GLY A 176 -16.11 -5.88 -10.77
CA GLY A 176 -16.81 -4.59 -10.79
C GLY A 176 -16.23 -3.52 -9.86
N SER A 177 -15.33 -3.88 -8.94
CA SER A 177 -14.76 -2.96 -7.96
C SER A 177 -13.85 -1.89 -8.58
N ALA A 178 -13.72 -0.74 -7.91
CA ALA A 178 -12.81 0.32 -8.34
C ALA A 178 -11.35 -0.15 -8.39
N ASP A 179 -10.94 -0.97 -7.41
CA ASP A 179 -9.58 -1.52 -7.32
C ASP A 179 -9.30 -2.51 -8.46
N ALA A 180 -10.22 -3.41 -8.78
CA ALA A 180 -10.03 -4.33 -9.92
C ALA A 180 -9.95 -3.58 -11.26
N ARG A 181 -10.76 -2.54 -11.46
CA ARG A 181 -10.66 -1.68 -12.66
C ARG A 181 -9.32 -0.95 -12.71
N ARG A 182 -8.84 -0.45 -11.57
CA ARG A 182 -7.51 0.17 -11.44
C ARG A 182 -6.41 -0.84 -11.78
N LEU A 183 -6.47 -2.06 -11.24
CA LEU A 183 -5.53 -3.14 -11.56
C LEU A 183 -5.57 -3.52 -13.05
N SER A 184 -6.77 -3.63 -13.64
CA SER A 184 -6.95 -3.90 -15.07
C SER A 184 -6.34 -2.81 -15.95
N SER A 185 -6.35 -1.55 -15.52
CA SER A 185 -5.70 -0.45 -16.27
C SER A 185 -4.17 -0.61 -16.36
N TYR A 186 -3.55 -1.36 -15.44
CA TYR A 186 -2.12 -1.68 -15.46
C TYR A 186 -1.78 -2.97 -16.22
N SER A 187 -2.76 -3.66 -16.81
CA SER A 187 -2.60 -4.95 -17.50
C SER A 187 -1.40 -4.97 -18.47
N ASN A 188 -1.30 -4.00 -19.39
CA ASN A 188 -0.18 -3.93 -20.34
C ASN A 188 1.18 -3.86 -19.63
N HIS A 189 1.31 -3.01 -18.61
CA HIS A 189 2.54 -2.89 -17.84
C HIS A 189 2.84 -4.17 -17.04
N LEU A 190 1.81 -4.79 -16.47
CA LEU A 190 1.93 -6.02 -15.72
C LEU A 190 2.40 -7.18 -16.60
N THR A 191 1.80 -7.34 -17.78
CA THR A 191 2.18 -8.37 -18.75
C THR A 191 3.60 -8.12 -19.29
N GLU A 192 3.95 -6.86 -19.61
CA GLU A 192 5.27 -6.48 -20.10
C GLU A 192 6.39 -6.82 -19.10
N VAL A 193 6.19 -6.50 -17.81
CA VAL A 193 7.25 -6.65 -16.80
C VAL A 193 7.22 -8.01 -16.12
N TYR A 194 6.03 -8.59 -15.89
CA TYR A 194 5.83 -9.78 -15.05
C TYR A 194 5.12 -10.93 -15.78
N GLY A 195 4.86 -10.81 -17.08
CA GLY A 195 4.27 -11.90 -17.87
C GLY A 195 5.13 -13.17 -17.82
N LYS A 196 6.46 -12.99 -17.81
CA LYS A 196 7.44 -13.98 -17.38
C LYS A 196 8.28 -13.42 -16.23
N ALA A 197 9.04 -14.29 -15.56
CA ALA A 197 9.87 -13.88 -14.43
C ALA A 197 10.96 -12.89 -14.88
N ALA A 198 10.89 -11.67 -14.36
CA ALA A 198 12.00 -10.72 -14.45
C ALA A 198 13.09 -11.09 -13.42
N THR A 199 14.31 -10.62 -13.63
CA THR A 199 15.43 -10.86 -12.74
C THR A 199 15.89 -9.56 -12.11
N LEU A 200 15.71 -9.43 -10.80
CA LEU A 200 16.25 -8.31 -10.03
C LEU A 200 17.66 -8.67 -9.56
N ARG A 201 18.63 -7.84 -9.92
CA ARG A 201 20.02 -8.02 -9.53
C ARG A 201 20.51 -6.82 -8.73
N ARG A 202 21.11 -7.10 -7.58
CA ARG A 202 21.86 -6.11 -6.79
C ARG A 202 23.19 -6.70 -6.40
N LYS A 203 24.28 -6.14 -6.95
CA LYS A 203 25.63 -6.71 -6.84
C LYS A 203 25.66 -8.17 -7.35
N ASP A 204 25.99 -9.12 -6.47
CA ASP A 204 26.10 -10.55 -6.78
C ASP A 204 24.82 -11.34 -6.50
N VAL A 205 23.81 -10.70 -5.90
CA VAL A 205 22.54 -11.35 -5.58
C VAL A 205 21.57 -11.16 -6.73
N SER A 206 21.07 -12.27 -7.27
CA SER A 206 20.03 -12.30 -8.30
C SER A 206 18.77 -12.93 -7.70
N THR A 207 17.61 -12.30 -7.93
CA THR A 207 16.32 -12.74 -7.39
C THR A 207 15.27 -12.71 -8.50
N PRO A 208 14.56 -13.84 -8.78
CA PRO A 208 13.47 -13.84 -9.72
C PRO A 208 12.27 -13.08 -9.16
N ILE A 209 11.69 -12.19 -9.97
CA ILE A 209 10.53 -11.37 -9.66
C ILE A 209 9.38 -11.79 -10.57
N ARG A 210 8.29 -12.26 -9.97
CA ARG A 210 7.11 -12.80 -10.67
C ARG A 210 5.84 -11.97 -10.48
N GLY A 211 5.97 -10.78 -9.90
CA GLY A 211 4.88 -9.86 -9.66
C GLY A 211 5.33 -8.54 -9.04
N PRO A 212 4.49 -7.50 -9.12
CA PRO A 212 4.78 -6.18 -8.55
C PRO A 212 4.97 -6.22 -7.04
N ARG A 213 4.20 -7.03 -6.30
CA ARG A 213 4.33 -7.11 -4.83
C ARG A 213 5.69 -7.69 -4.43
N ALA A 214 6.16 -8.70 -5.16
CA ALA A 214 7.49 -9.29 -4.97
C ALA A 214 8.61 -8.29 -5.28
N LEU A 215 8.48 -7.49 -6.35
CA LEU A 215 9.43 -6.42 -6.67
C LEU A 215 9.53 -5.41 -5.53
N LEU A 216 8.39 -4.86 -5.12
CA LEU A 216 8.34 -3.81 -4.11
C LEU A 216 8.90 -4.30 -2.78
N LYS A 217 8.49 -5.50 -2.33
CA LYS A 217 9.00 -6.15 -1.13
C LYS A 217 10.53 -6.29 -1.16
N GLN A 218 11.09 -6.71 -2.29
CA GLN A 218 12.53 -6.90 -2.41
C GLN A 218 13.29 -5.56 -2.43
N ILE A 219 12.74 -4.53 -3.07
CA ILE A 219 13.30 -3.18 -3.05
C ILE A 219 13.28 -2.60 -1.63
N TYR A 220 12.18 -2.75 -0.88
CA TYR A 220 12.12 -2.36 0.52
C TYR A 220 13.15 -3.10 1.38
N ALA A 221 13.27 -4.42 1.21
CA ALA A 221 14.29 -5.20 1.91
C ALA A 221 15.72 -4.73 1.58
N TYR A 222 15.96 -4.28 0.34
CA TYR A 222 17.22 -3.69 -0.08
C TYR A 222 17.47 -2.30 0.53
N GLY A 223 16.46 -1.45 0.63
CA GLY A 223 16.54 -0.13 1.27
C GLY A 223 16.72 -0.22 2.79
N GLN A 224 16.14 -1.25 3.42
CA GLN A 224 16.26 -1.48 4.87
C GLN A 224 17.63 -2.04 5.30
N LYS A 225 18.43 -2.59 4.37
CA LYS A 225 19.74 -3.14 4.72
C LYS A 225 20.71 -2.04 5.15
N GLY A 226 21.16 -2.12 6.41
CA GLY A 226 22.18 -1.22 6.96
C GLY A 226 21.63 0.12 7.45
N ILE A 227 20.31 0.25 7.59
CA ILE A 227 19.68 1.40 8.25
C ILE A 227 19.27 1.03 9.68
N SER A 228 19.41 1.98 10.59
CA SER A 228 18.74 1.97 11.88
C SER A 228 17.55 2.93 11.79
N MET A 229 16.36 2.46 12.17
CA MET A 229 15.13 3.23 12.10
C MET A 229 14.53 3.38 13.50
N GLN A 230 14.19 4.61 13.85
CA GLN A 230 13.43 4.95 15.05
C GLN A 230 12.11 5.57 14.61
N ARG A 231 10.99 5.06 15.13
CA ARG A 231 9.66 5.64 14.94
C ARG A 231 9.29 6.43 16.18
N TYR A 232 8.94 7.70 16.00
CA TYR A 232 8.49 8.55 17.10
C TYR A 232 7.02 8.32 17.40
N LYS A 233 6.68 7.94 18.64
CA LYS A 233 5.28 7.81 19.10
C LYS A 233 4.78 9.06 19.80
N GLY A 234 5.70 9.92 20.26
CA GLY A 234 5.38 11.20 20.88
C GLY A 234 6.57 12.16 20.89
N LEU A 235 6.27 13.46 21.05
CA LEU A 235 7.28 14.52 21.04
C LEU A 235 8.32 14.38 22.17
N GLY A 236 7.95 13.76 23.29
CA GLY A 236 8.85 13.54 24.42
C GLY A 236 9.93 12.49 24.18
N GLU A 237 9.87 11.75 23.07
CA GLU A 237 10.93 10.83 22.65
C GLU A 237 12.09 11.54 21.93
N MET A 238 11.93 12.83 21.63
CA MET A 238 12.93 13.67 20.99
C MET A 238 13.70 14.48 22.03
N ASN A 239 15.01 14.60 21.83
CA ASN A 239 15.81 15.55 22.60
C ASN A 239 15.47 17.00 22.19
N PRO A 240 15.70 18.01 23.05
CA PRO A 240 15.35 19.40 22.76
C PRO A 240 15.90 19.94 21.44
N GLU A 241 17.14 19.60 21.10
CA GLU A 241 17.79 19.98 19.83
C GLU A 241 17.05 19.38 18.62
N GLN A 242 16.70 18.08 18.70
CA GLN A 242 15.95 17.40 17.64
C GLN A 242 14.56 18.00 17.46
N LEU A 243 13.87 18.31 18.56
CA LEU A 243 12.56 18.94 18.51
C LEU A 243 12.64 20.33 17.86
N TRP A 244 13.67 21.10 18.20
CA TRP A 244 13.90 22.41 17.58
C TRP A 244 14.13 22.29 16.08
N GLU A 245 15.13 21.51 15.67
CA GLU A 245 15.54 21.36 14.27
C GLU A 245 14.44 20.80 13.37
N THR A 246 13.61 19.90 13.90
CA THR A 246 12.61 19.20 13.09
C THR A 246 11.23 19.88 13.10
N THR A 247 10.88 20.56 14.20
CA THR A 247 9.49 20.97 14.44
C THR A 247 9.33 22.47 14.67
N LEU A 248 10.36 23.18 15.18
CA LEU A 248 10.22 24.58 15.59
C LEU A 248 11.03 25.56 14.73
N ASP A 249 12.14 25.13 14.13
CA ASP A 249 12.99 25.97 13.27
C ASP A 249 12.17 26.55 12.09
N PRO A 250 12.04 27.89 11.97
CA PRO A 250 11.29 28.52 10.88
C PRO A 250 11.73 28.13 9.47
N ASN A 251 12.99 27.69 9.28
CA ASN A 251 13.53 27.30 7.98
C ASN A 251 13.27 25.82 7.63
N ALA A 252 12.96 24.98 8.62
CA ALA A 252 12.80 23.53 8.45
C ALA A 252 11.39 23.02 8.81
N ARG A 253 10.65 23.74 9.66
CA ARG A 253 9.35 23.30 10.17
C ARG A 253 8.31 23.18 9.06
N SER A 254 7.49 22.15 9.17
CA SER A 254 6.27 22.00 8.38
C SER A 254 5.05 22.29 9.25
N LEU A 255 4.19 23.19 8.78
CA LEU A 255 2.97 23.61 9.45
C LEU A 255 1.77 23.37 8.53
N LEU A 256 0.71 22.79 9.09
CA LEU A 256 -0.58 22.66 8.43
C LEU A 256 -1.50 23.79 8.91
N GLN A 257 -1.94 24.67 8.01
CA GLN A 257 -2.92 25.71 8.35
C GLN A 257 -4.31 25.11 8.44
N VAL A 258 -5.01 25.35 9.54
CA VAL A 258 -6.37 24.85 9.76
C VAL A 258 -7.37 25.67 8.96
N LYS A 259 -8.26 25.00 8.23
CA LYS A 259 -9.37 25.63 7.49
C LYS A 259 -10.72 25.34 8.15
N VAL A 260 -11.72 26.18 7.87
CA VAL A 260 -13.09 26.05 8.44
C VAL A 260 -13.67 24.65 8.23
N ARG A 261 -13.54 24.05 7.04
CA ARG A 261 -13.98 22.67 6.77
C ARG A 261 -13.35 21.63 7.71
N GLU A 262 -12.06 21.77 8.02
CA GLU A 262 -11.36 20.84 8.92
C GLU A 262 -11.78 21.03 10.38
N ALA A 263 -12.20 22.25 10.73
CA ALA A 263 -12.74 22.57 12.04
C ALA A 263 -14.18 22.04 12.22
N ASP A 264 -15.02 22.12 11.17
CA ASP A 264 -16.35 21.51 11.12
C ASP A 264 -16.27 19.98 11.33
N ASP A 265 -15.34 19.31 10.63
CA ASP A 265 -15.13 17.87 10.75
C ASP A 265 -14.68 17.47 12.17
N ALA A 266 -13.81 18.27 12.79
CA ALA A 266 -13.37 18.06 14.17
C ALA A 266 -14.52 18.19 15.18
N ASP A 267 -15.45 19.13 14.98
CA ASP A 267 -16.65 19.28 15.81
C ASP A 267 -17.61 18.08 15.67
N GLY A 268 -17.76 17.56 14.44
CA GLY A 268 -18.53 16.34 14.17
C GLY A 268 -17.95 15.11 14.88
N ILE A 269 -16.63 14.92 14.83
CA ILE A 269 -15.93 13.85 15.55
C ILE A 269 -16.10 14.00 17.07
N PHE A 270 -15.94 15.22 17.60
CA PHE A 270 -16.11 15.49 19.03
C PHE A 270 -17.53 15.19 19.51
N THR A 271 -18.55 15.65 18.78
CA THR A 271 -19.96 15.41 19.12
C THR A 271 -20.30 13.91 19.13
N ARG A 272 -19.75 13.12 18.21
CA ARG A 272 -19.92 11.65 18.21
C ARG A 272 -19.20 10.97 19.38
N LEU A 273 -17.99 11.43 19.73
CA LEU A 273 -17.17 10.80 20.78
C LEU A 273 -17.54 11.22 22.20
N MET A 274 -18.07 12.44 22.37
CA MET A 274 -18.33 13.06 23.68
C MET A 274 -19.79 13.47 23.89
N GLY A 275 -20.66 13.25 22.89
CA GLY A 275 -22.10 13.42 23.05
C GLY A 275 -22.70 12.37 23.99
N ASP A 276 -23.89 12.66 24.50
CA ASP A 276 -24.59 11.81 25.49
C ASP A 276 -25.08 10.48 24.90
N GLU A 277 -25.11 10.36 23.57
CA GLU A 277 -25.55 9.16 22.86
C GLU A 277 -24.43 8.10 22.77
N VAL A 278 -24.72 6.92 23.33
CA VAL A 278 -23.76 5.80 23.45
C VAL A 278 -23.58 5.04 22.14
N GLU A 279 -24.63 4.91 21.32
CA GLU A 279 -24.58 4.14 20.06
C GLU A 279 -23.63 4.75 19.01
N PRO A 280 -23.70 6.05 18.66
CA PRO A 280 -22.80 6.66 17.69
C PRO A 280 -21.32 6.56 18.09
N ARG A 281 -21.05 6.61 19.40
CA ARG A 281 -19.72 6.44 19.98
C ARG A 281 -19.20 5.01 19.80
N ARG A 282 -20.05 4.01 20.07
CA ARG A 282 -19.68 2.59 19.96
C ARG A 282 -19.37 2.22 18.50
N ASP A 283 -20.20 2.67 17.58
CA ASP A 283 -20.07 2.34 16.16
C ASP A 283 -18.81 3.00 15.58
N PHE A 284 -18.52 4.26 15.94
CA PHE A 284 -17.28 4.94 15.57
C PHE A 284 -16.02 4.22 16.09
N ILE A 285 -16.03 3.73 17.33
CA ILE A 285 -14.90 2.96 17.89
C ILE A 285 -14.74 1.64 17.14
N GLN A 286 -15.83 0.94 16.81
CA GLN A 286 -15.76 -0.33 16.09
C GLN A 286 -15.26 -0.17 14.64
N GLU A 287 -15.74 0.83 13.92
CA GLU A 287 -15.32 1.13 12.54
C GLU A 287 -13.83 1.51 12.47
N ASN A 288 -13.36 2.35 13.41
CA ASN A 288 -11.98 2.84 13.42
C ASN A 288 -10.99 1.91 14.13
N ALA A 289 -11.44 0.96 14.95
CA ALA A 289 -10.57 -0.04 15.58
C ALA A 289 -9.88 -0.95 14.55
N LEU A 290 -10.54 -1.24 13.42
CA LEU A 290 -9.97 -2.01 12.31
C LEU A 290 -8.84 -1.26 11.59
N SER A 291 -8.89 0.07 11.56
CA SER A 291 -7.85 0.95 11.00
C SER A 291 -6.58 0.99 11.88
N VAL A 292 -6.70 0.55 13.13
CA VAL A 292 -5.66 0.56 14.17
C VAL A 292 -4.99 -0.83 14.32
N ALA A 293 -5.07 -1.69 13.30
CA ALA A 293 -4.41 -3.00 13.31
C ALA A 293 -2.86 -2.94 13.27
N ASN A 294 -2.26 -1.77 13.02
CA ASN A 294 -0.79 -1.57 12.98
C ASN A 294 -0.20 -0.95 14.25
N LEU A 295 -0.87 -1.10 15.41
CA LEU A 295 -0.39 -0.58 16.69
C LEU A 295 0.50 -1.57 17.47
N ASP A 296 0.47 -2.87 17.14
CA ASP A 296 1.34 -3.91 17.72
C ASP A 296 1.87 -4.91 16.68
N VAL A 297 2.99 -4.59 16.01
CA VAL A 297 4.15 -5.46 15.68
C VAL A 297 5.37 -4.56 15.45
#